data_AF-A0A9W4GAJ5-F1
#
_entry.id   AF-A0A9W4GAJ5-F1
#
_cell.length_a   1.000
_cell.length_b   1.000
_cell.length_c   1.000
_cell.angle_alpha   90.00
_cell.angle_beta   90.00
_cell.angle_gamma   90.00
#
_symmetry.space_group_name_H-M   'P 1'
#
loop_
_entity.id
_entity.type
_entity.pdbx_description
1 polymer ?
#
loop_
_entity_poly.entity_id
_entity_poly.type
_entity_poly.pdbx_seq_one_letter_code
_entity_poly.pdbx_strand_id
1 'polypeptide(L)'
;MFEVNPNPTSANAITSLAETNAFLAEQVMPKVYQQLQLFASDPTFVEQLKLPFGDTWDIQKAQTLATEWLTGNFSTLAPIKIVASADINGSSGGFAEATNQIYLAKDILTGSNVNQAVSVVLEEIGHSIDPRLNSSDSLGDEGEIFSNIVQGKVLSPEQIQTLKTDDDAAVVILDGENVVLEMNLQSDWNVWRYDDWRNKESDFWYQPNGNTIQKGNRPDGKDGIYINWGLGSPFDDSNISDGNNSDYFAVQGAAYADFEAGKTYKFTVNADNGIIVTARPKDQKLTLNGVITPYDTVQNKYLWQQYDDNNPQAKEYNFTPDQTGTYRVDFWSYDVTGNASVDISWEPTIPDSATTISNSATVTKGSESYPITIQRFDGSSDIQNRPTWLVIHGFGHDPGNVADQGLPQSIDGYQQNDQVLMVDWSEITKDNGKWIPDVAGWIPNVAEVVKNKLNEWGISKDNINIVGQSFGSYVGWEIANRLGGVNKFVALDPASDLAGYSPAGKFEDVSEWSWAFKSSLLGNDYVAKTADESFAINLTGTNDQHNDVMGFFASLINKEFPTFGKLFSLDRMNGNDKPWSVEDNWFNYNEYEATLSGEKSSNTWSIDSSFRLDNGALVAY
;
A
#
# COMPACT_ATOMS: atom_id res chain seq x y z
N MET A 1 -9.33 30.28 -14.38
CA MET A 1 -8.99 29.17 -13.47
C MET A 1 -7.98 29.71 -12.48
N PHE A 2 -8.20 29.47 -11.19
CA PHE A 2 -7.35 29.98 -10.12
C PHE A 2 -6.05 29.17 -10.10
N GLU A 3 -4.90 29.85 -10.19
CA GLU A 3 -3.56 29.25 -10.11
C GLU A 3 -3.35 28.64 -8.71
N VAL A 4 -2.84 27.41 -8.66
CA VAL A 4 -2.37 26.77 -7.42
C VAL A 4 -1.15 27.55 -6.93
N ASN A 5 -1.19 28.05 -5.71
CA ASN A 5 -0.05 28.74 -5.10
C ASN A 5 1.00 27.69 -4.68
N PRO A 6 2.20 27.66 -5.29
CA PRO A 6 3.26 26.70 -4.95
C PRO A 6 3.93 27.00 -3.60
N ASN A 7 3.58 28.12 -2.96
CA ASN A 7 3.98 28.49 -1.60
C ASN A 7 2.80 29.20 -0.91
N PRO A 8 1.78 28.47 -0.42
CA PRO A 8 0.68 29.07 0.31
C PRO A 8 1.24 29.82 1.52
N THR A 9 1.12 31.15 1.51
CA THR A 9 1.41 31.94 2.72
C THR A 9 0.38 31.55 3.75
N SER A 10 0.84 30.79 4.73
CA SER A 10 0.09 30.43 5.92
C SER A 10 -0.36 31.68 6.65
N ALA A 11 -1.66 31.94 6.64
CA ALA A 11 -2.22 32.89 7.59
C ALA A 11 -2.25 32.21 8.98
N ASN A 12 -1.37 32.69 9.85
CA ASN A 12 -1.33 32.58 11.31
C ASN A 12 -1.11 31.21 12.00
N ALA A 13 -1.32 30.05 11.37
CA ALA A 13 -1.12 28.76 12.04
C ALA A 13 0.35 28.27 12.10
N ILE A 14 1.20 28.66 11.14
CA ILE A 14 2.54 28.06 10.97
C ILE A 14 3.64 28.77 11.78
N THR A 15 3.46 30.03 12.15
CA THR A 15 4.50 30.80 12.86
C THR A 15 4.86 30.24 14.24
N SER A 16 4.02 29.41 14.87
CA SER A 16 4.36 28.71 16.12
C SER A 16 4.86 27.26 15.94
N LEU A 17 4.54 26.60 14.83
CA LEU A 17 4.88 25.19 14.54
C LEU A 17 6.33 25.03 14.07
N ALA A 18 6.85 26.00 13.31
CA ALA A 18 8.24 26.04 12.88
C ALA A 18 9.23 26.16 14.06
N GLU A 19 8.78 26.60 15.23
CA GLU A 19 9.58 26.68 16.46
C GLU A 19 9.58 25.38 17.29
N THR A 20 8.70 24.41 17.00
CA THR A 20 8.44 23.26 17.90
C THR A 20 8.75 21.87 17.32
N ASN A 21 8.65 21.63 16.00
CA ASN A 21 9.10 20.36 15.40
C ASN A 21 9.36 20.46 13.87
N ALA A 22 10.61 20.30 13.44
CA ALA A 22 11.01 20.40 12.02
C ALA A 22 10.45 19.27 11.15
N PHE A 23 10.31 18.04 11.67
CA PHE A 23 9.73 16.92 10.93
C PHE A 23 8.26 17.18 10.58
N LEU A 24 7.48 17.67 11.55
CA LEU A 24 6.08 18.05 11.33
C LEU A 24 5.97 19.19 10.32
N ALA A 25 6.76 20.25 10.48
CA ALA A 25 6.68 21.45 9.65
C ALA A 25 7.19 21.25 8.21
N GLU A 26 8.28 20.50 8.04
CA GLU A 26 8.99 20.40 6.75
C GLU A 26 8.64 19.13 5.96
N GLN A 27 8.14 18.07 6.63
CA GLN A 27 7.88 16.78 5.96
C GLN A 27 6.40 16.37 5.98
N VAL A 28 5.71 16.56 7.10
CA VAL A 28 4.32 16.09 7.27
C VAL A 28 3.31 17.10 6.73
N MET A 29 3.32 18.34 7.25
CA MET A 29 2.31 19.35 6.88
C MET A 29 2.27 19.71 5.39
N PRO A 30 3.41 19.80 4.66
CA PRO A 30 3.37 20.04 3.21
C PRO A 30 2.60 18.94 2.45
N LYS A 31 2.75 17.67 2.87
CA LYS A 31 2.02 16.54 2.28
C LYS A 31 0.53 16.56 2.64
N VAL A 32 0.20 16.90 3.89
CA VAL A 32 -1.19 17.09 4.33
C VAL A 32 -1.89 18.16 3.49
N TYR A 33 -1.27 19.34 3.33
CA TYR A 33 -1.83 20.42 2.51
C TYR A 33 -1.99 20.01 1.05
N GLN A 34 -1.00 19.31 0.49
CA GLN A 34 -1.08 18.78 -0.86
C GLN A 34 -2.28 17.84 -1.02
N GLN A 35 -2.46 16.87 -0.11
CA GLN A 35 -3.57 15.92 -0.18
C GLN A 35 -4.94 16.59 -0.01
N LEU A 36 -5.07 17.55 0.91
CA LEU A 36 -6.31 18.33 1.07
C LEU A 36 -6.64 19.19 -0.16
N GLN A 37 -5.62 19.81 -0.78
CA GLN A 37 -5.80 20.60 -2.00
C GLN A 37 -6.19 19.72 -3.19
N LEU A 38 -5.58 18.54 -3.31
CA LEU A 38 -5.93 17.54 -4.32
C LEU A 38 -7.36 17.06 -4.14
N PHE A 39 -7.76 16.72 -2.90
CA PHE A 39 -9.12 16.32 -2.59
C PHE A 39 -10.12 17.44 -2.92
N ALA A 40 -9.82 18.69 -2.55
CA ALA A 40 -10.65 19.86 -2.89
C ALA A 40 -10.76 20.15 -4.40
N SER A 41 -9.77 19.73 -5.20
CA SER A 41 -9.80 19.86 -6.65
C SER A 41 -10.71 18.85 -7.36
N ASP A 42 -11.15 17.81 -6.65
CA ASP A 42 -12.03 16.79 -7.19
C ASP A 42 -13.41 17.39 -7.50
N PRO A 43 -13.92 17.29 -8.75
CA PRO A 43 -15.29 17.69 -9.07
C PRO A 43 -16.36 16.96 -8.24
N THR A 44 -16.00 15.80 -7.67
CA THR A 44 -16.84 14.99 -6.80
C THR A 44 -16.56 15.20 -5.31
N PHE A 45 -15.74 16.17 -4.90
CA PHE A 45 -15.41 16.50 -3.50
C PHE A 45 -16.64 16.50 -2.58
N VAL A 46 -17.68 17.24 -2.98
CA VAL A 46 -18.95 17.35 -2.25
C VAL A 46 -19.65 15.99 -2.13
N GLU A 47 -19.56 15.12 -3.15
CA GLU A 47 -20.15 13.79 -3.10
C GLU A 47 -19.35 12.85 -2.19
N GLN A 48 -18.02 12.91 -2.26
CA GLN A 48 -17.14 12.06 -1.45
C GLN A 48 -17.25 12.35 0.05
N LEU A 49 -17.49 13.62 0.42
CA LEU A 49 -17.72 14.01 1.81
C LEU A 49 -18.97 13.37 2.45
N LYS A 50 -19.89 12.82 1.65
CA LYS A 50 -21.04 12.09 2.21
C LYS A 50 -20.67 10.79 2.89
N LEU A 51 -19.54 10.20 2.50
CA LEU A 51 -19.12 8.92 3.06
C LEU A 51 -18.79 9.04 4.56
N PRO A 52 -17.90 9.97 4.98
CA PRO A 52 -17.63 10.22 6.40
C PRO A 52 -18.77 10.98 7.09
N PHE A 53 -19.30 12.05 6.47
CA PHE A 53 -20.13 13.03 7.19
C PHE A 53 -21.65 12.88 6.97
N GLY A 54 -22.09 11.84 6.26
CA GLY A 54 -23.52 11.60 5.98
C GLY A 54 -24.12 12.53 4.92
N ASP A 55 -25.44 12.73 4.93
CA ASP A 55 -26.15 13.49 3.88
C ASP A 55 -26.75 14.84 4.38
N THR A 56 -26.62 15.13 5.67
CA THR A 56 -27.36 16.22 6.35
C THR A 56 -26.53 17.48 6.65
N TRP A 57 -25.34 17.60 6.08
CA TRP A 57 -24.42 18.73 6.27
C TRP A 57 -24.71 19.95 5.39
N ASP A 58 -24.12 21.07 5.77
CA ASP A 58 -24.21 22.34 5.04
C ASP A 58 -23.34 22.34 3.77
N ILE A 59 -24.00 22.14 2.62
CA ILE A 59 -23.33 22.10 1.31
C ILE A 59 -22.55 23.39 1.00
N GLN A 60 -23.03 24.55 1.45
CA GLN A 60 -22.34 25.82 1.18
C GLN A 60 -21.04 25.92 1.98
N LYS A 61 -21.01 25.39 3.20
CA LYS A 61 -19.77 25.33 4.00
C LYS A 61 -18.75 24.37 3.39
N ALA A 62 -19.16 23.22 2.88
CA ALA A 62 -18.26 22.30 2.17
C ALA A 62 -17.69 22.95 0.89
N GLN A 63 -18.51 23.66 0.11
CA GLN A 63 -18.04 24.41 -1.08
C GLN A 63 -17.06 25.53 -0.71
N THR A 64 -17.28 26.19 0.43
CA THR A 64 -16.36 27.19 0.96
C THR A 64 -15.04 26.54 1.36
N LEU A 65 -15.09 25.41 2.08
CA LEU A 65 -13.92 24.62 2.48
C LEU A 65 -13.10 24.19 1.26
N ALA A 66 -13.76 23.68 0.21
CA ALA A 66 -13.11 23.33 -1.05
C ALA A 66 -12.40 24.55 -1.67
N THR A 67 -13.05 25.70 -1.69
CA THR A 67 -12.48 26.94 -2.25
C THR A 67 -11.26 27.41 -1.45
N GLU A 68 -11.32 27.32 -0.11
CA GLU A 68 -10.21 27.65 0.78
C GLU A 68 -9.01 26.74 0.50
N TRP A 69 -9.19 25.42 0.52
CA TRP A 69 -8.11 24.46 0.27
C TRP A 69 -7.55 24.58 -1.16
N LEU A 70 -8.41 24.76 -2.17
CA LEU A 70 -8.01 24.98 -3.56
C LEU A 70 -7.09 26.19 -3.73
N THR A 71 -7.35 27.27 -2.98
CA THR A 71 -6.54 28.50 -3.03
C THR A 71 -5.34 28.47 -2.09
N GLY A 72 -5.07 27.33 -1.46
CA GLY A 72 -3.99 27.15 -0.49
C GLY A 72 -4.24 27.86 0.85
N ASN A 73 -5.49 28.23 1.14
CA ASN A 73 -5.88 28.82 2.40
C ASN A 73 -6.25 27.72 3.41
N PHE A 74 -5.30 27.36 4.28
CA PHE A 74 -5.50 26.39 5.36
C PHE A 74 -5.67 27.04 6.74
N SER A 75 -5.91 28.36 6.79
CA SER A 75 -6.01 29.11 8.05
C SER A 75 -7.18 28.72 8.93
N THR A 76 -8.15 28.00 8.35
CA THR A 76 -9.31 27.48 9.06
C THR A 76 -9.02 26.15 9.73
N LEU A 77 -7.94 25.42 9.41
CA LEU A 77 -7.64 24.14 10.08
C LEU A 77 -7.46 24.31 11.59
N ALA A 78 -7.86 23.30 12.36
CA ALA A 78 -7.66 23.31 13.80
C ALA A 78 -6.15 23.40 14.13
N PRO A 79 -5.74 24.22 15.11
CA PRO A 79 -4.36 24.26 15.57
C PRO A 79 -3.91 22.89 16.08
N ILE A 80 -2.59 22.64 16.02
CA ILE A 80 -1.96 21.40 16.48
C ILE A 80 -1.15 21.69 17.76
N LYS A 81 -1.30 20.83 18.78
CA LYS A 81 -0.52 20.83 20.03
C LYS A 81 0.16 19.47 20.18
N ILE A 82 1.46 19.49 20.41
CA ILE A 82 2.24 18.25 20.63
C ILE A 82 2.18 17.89 22.11
N VAL A 83 1.86 16.64 22.42
CA VAL A 83 1.73 16.09 23.78
C VAL A 83 2.46 14.76 23.94
N ALA A 84 2.63 14.26 25.16
CA ALA A 84 3.06 12.89 25.35
C ALA A 84 1.90 11.95 24.98
N SER A 85 2.18 10.81 24.36
CA SER A 85 1.16 9.79 24.04
C SER A 85 0.37 9.39 25.30
N ALA A 86 1.04 9.27 26.45
CA ALA A 86 0.40 9.00 27.74
C ALA A 86 -0.66 10.03 28.17
N ASP A 87 -0.53 11.30 27.76
CA ASP A 87 -1.49 12.36 28.10
C ASP A 87 -2.80 12.25 27.30
N ILE A 88 -2.78 11.49 26.20
CA ILE A 88 -3.94 11.20 25.33
C ILE A 88 -4.26 9.70 25.31
N ASN A 89 -4.15 9.05 26.48
CA ASN A 89 -4.43 7.61 26.66
C ASN A 89 -3.66 6.70 25.69
N GLY A 90 -2.43 7.07 25.32
CA GLY A 90 -1.59 6.31 24.38
C GLY A 90 -1.97 6.48 22.91
N SER A 91 -2.90 7.37 22.56
CA SER A 91 -3.28 7.63 21.16
C SER A 91 -2.14 8.29 20.37
N SER A 92 -2.16 8.13 19.04
CA SER A 92 -1.26 8.85 18.11
C SER A 92 -1.73 10.29 17.87
N GLY A 93 -3.03 10.51 17.92
CA GLY A 93 -3.70 11.79 17.71
C GLY A 93 -5.02 11.87 18.50
N GLY A 94 -5.54 13.09 18.62
CA GLY A 94 -6.94 13.27 18.98
C GLY A 94 -7.43 14.70 18.77
N PHE A 95 -8.70 14.87 18.44
CA PHE A 95 -9.34 16.16 18.22
C PHE A 95 -10.30 16.50 19.36
N ALA A 96 -10.11 17.67 19.97
CA ALA A 96 -11.04 18.23 20.95
C ALA A 96 -11.96 19.25 20.30
N GLU A 97 -13.24 18.93 20.13
CA GLU A 97 -14.25 19.88 19.63
C GLU A 97 -14.37 21.11 20.53
N ALA A 98 -14.45 20.92 21.85
CA ALA A 98 -14.69 21.99 22.83
C ALA A 98 -13.67 23.13 22.78
N THR A 99 -12.43 22.82 22.39
CA THR A 99 -11.33 23.78 22.23
C THR A 99 -10.92 24.01 20.79
N ASN A 100 -11.51 23.27 19.84
CA ASN A 100 -11.10 23.19 18.43
C ASN A 100 -9.56 23.03 18.31
N GLN A 101 -9.04 21.93 18.85
CA GLN A 101 -7.60 21.70 18.98
C GLN A 101 -7.27 20.24 18.64
N ILE A 102 -6.31 20.05 17.75
CA ILE A 102 -5.70 18.74 17.48
C ILE A 102 -4.54 18.54 18.45
N TYR A 103 -4.47 17.37 19.06
CA TYR A 103 -3.38 16.90 19.90
C TYR A 103 -2.64 15.78 19.16
N LEU A 104 -1.32 15.90 19.01
CA LEU A 104 -0.50 14.85 18.39
C LEU A 104 0.51 14.31 19.37
N ALA A 105 0.62 12.98 19.41
CA ALA A 105 1.67 12.33 20.17
C ALA A 105 3.05 12.72 19.63
N LYS A 106 3.99 13.02 20.53
CA LYS A 106 5.37 13.30 20.14
C LYS A 106 6.02 12.11 19.40
N ASP A 107 5.62 10.89 19.74
CA ASP A 107 6.24 9.65 19.26
C ASP A 107 6.11 9.48 17.75
N ILE A 108 4.97 9.87 17.17
CA ILE A 108 4.73 9.84 15.71
C ILE A 108 5.56 10.88 14.93
N LEU A 109 6.22 11.83 15.63
CA LEU A 109 7.00 12.91 15.03
C LEU A 109 8.52 12.67 15.11
N THR A 110 8.97 11.45 15.42
CA THR A 110 10.38 11.10 15.67
C THR A 110 11.17 10.65 14.44
N GLY A 111 10.56 10.66 13.24
CA GLY A 111 11.32 10.79 11.98
C GLY A 111 11.52 9.55 11.11
N SER A 112 10.80 8.44 11.32
CA SER A 112 10.94 7.22 10.49
C SER A 112 9.79 6.97 9.51
N ASN A 113 8.57 7.48 9.77
CA ASN A 113 7.39 7.17 8.96
C ASN A 113 6.51 8.42 8.71
N VAL A 114 6.86 9.17 7.66
CA VAL A 114 6.12 10.39 7.26
C VAL A 114 4.67 10.06 6.89
N ASN A 115 4.42 8.93 6.23
CA ASN A 115 3.08 8.58 5.74
C ASN A 115 2.12 8.25 6.88
N GLN A 116 2.61 7.61 7.95
CA GLN A 116 1.83 7.38 9.17
C GLN A 116 1.47 8.71 9.84
N ALA A 117 2.44 9.61 10.01
CA ALA A 117 2.17 10.93 10.59
C ALA A 117 1.18 11.75 9.74
N VAL A 118 1.25 11.66 8.41
CA VAL A 118 0.28 12.28 7.50
C VAL A 118 -1.12 11.68 7.69
N SER A 119 -1.23 10.34 7.78
CA SER A 119 -2.52 9.66 7.97
C SER A 119 -3.19 10.08 9.28
N VAL A 120 -2.45 10.11 10.39
CA VAL A 120 -2.96 10.56 11.69
C VAL A 120 -3.40 12.02 11.59
N VAL A 121 -2.58 12.91 11.03
CA VAL A 121 -2.96 14.33 10.92
C VAL A 121 -4.21 14.52 10.06
N LEU A 122 -4.37 13.78 8.98
CA LEU A 122 -5.56 13.86 8.13
C LEU A 122 -6.82 13.37 8.84
N GLU A 123 -6.71 12.34 9.65
CA GLU A 123 -7.80 11.81 10.47
C GLU A 123 -8.28 12.83 11.49
N GLU A 124 -7.36 13.43 12.23
CA GLU A 124 -7.70 14.50 13.18
C GLU A 124 -8.25 15.76 12.49
N ILE A 125 -7.83 16.01 11.24
CA ILE A 125 -8.45 17.05 10.42
C ILE A 125 -9.89 16.64 10.08
N GLY A 126 -10.15 15.39 9.72
CA GLY A 126 -11.48 14.84 9.47
C GLY A 126 -12.44 15.10 10.63
N HIS A 127 -12.08 14.67 11.84
CA HIS A 127 -12.84 14.96 13.06
C HIS A 127 -13.04 16.47 13.27
N SER A 128 -12.03 17.30 12.96
CA SER A 128 -12.15 18.76 13.08
C SER A 128 -13.09 19.42 12.07
N ILE A 129 -13.36 18.76 10.95
CA ILE A 129 -14.22 19.25 9.87
C ILE A 129 -15.68 18.89 10.12
N ASP A 130 -15.97 17.72 10.71
CA ASP A 130 -17.34 17.28 10.97
C ASP A 130 -18.22 18.34 11.68
N PRO A 131 -17.85 18.91 12.85
CA PRO A 131 -18.67 19.90 13.55
C PRO A 131 -18.80 21.24 12.81
N ARG A 132 -18.02 21.45 11.74
CA ARG A 132 -18.15 22.63 10.86
C ARG A 132 -19.24 22.40 9.83
N LEU A 133 -19.30 21.20 9.28
CA LEU A 133 -20.22 20.82 8.22
C LEU A 133 -21.57 20.38 8.77
N ASN A 134 -21.57 19.65 9.88
CA ASN A 134 -22.75 19.09 10.54
C ASN A 134 -23.15 19.88 11.79
N SER A 135 -24.42 19.71 12.20
CA SER A 135 -24.96 20.26 13.47
C SER A 135 -24.95 19.25 14.61
N SER A 136 -24.65 18.00 14.30
CA SER A 136 -24.53 16.88 15.20
C SER A 136 -23.39 16.02 14.69
N ASP A 137 -22.63 15.47 15.62
CA ASP A 137 -21.56 14.54 15.35
C ASP A 137 -21.99 13.40 14.41
N SER A 138 -21.11 13.06 13.48
CA SER A 138 -21.26 11.91 12.61
C SER A 138 -21.10 10.62 13.44
N LEU A 139 -21.64 9.50 12.96
CA LEU A 139 -21.57 8.24 13.72
C LEU A 139 -20.32 7.44 13.32
N GLY A 140 -19.61 6.94 14.33
CA GLY A 140 -18.42 6.12 14.16
C GLY A 140 -17.17 6.98 14.02
N ASP A 141 -16.16 6.46 13.33
CA ASP A 141 -14.88 7.14 13.11
C ASP A 141 -14.90 7.82 11.73
N GLU A 142 -15.55 8.99 11.67
CA GLU A 142 -15.60 9.79 10.44
C GLU A 142 -14.23 10.36 10.07
N GLY A 143 -13.32 10.49 11.04
CA GLY A 143 -11.94 10.91 10.85
C GLY A 143 -11.16 9.92 10.02
N GLU A 144 -11.18 8.63 10.37
CA GLU A 144 -10.47 7.58 9.65
C GLU A 144 -11.07 7.40 8.25
N ILE A 145 -12.39 7.44 8.12
CA ILE A 145 -13.05 7.44 6.79
C ILE A 145 -12.57 8.62 5.95
N PHE A 146 -12.53 9.83 6.53
CA PHE A 146 -12.05 11.03 5.85
C PHE A 146 -10.57 10.91 5.44
N SER A 147 -9.72 10.45 6.34
CA SER A 147 -8.29 10.24 6.09
C SER A 147 -8.06 9.27 4.93
N ASN A 148 -8.83 8.17 4.89
CA ASN A 148 -8.75 7.19 3.82
C ASN A 148 -9.18 7.78 2.47
N ILE A 149 -10.30 8.51 2.39
CA ILE A 149 -10.75 9.09 1.10
C ILE A 149 -9.84 10.22 0.61
N VAL A 150 -9.29 11.06 1.50
CA VAL A 150 -8.36 12.14 1.12
C VAL A 150 -7.06 11.56 0.57
N GLN A 151 -6.63 10.41 1.10
CA GLN A 151 -5.49 9.64 0.62
C GLN A 151 -5.83 8.74 -0.58
N GLY A 152 -7.06 8.80 -1.11
CA GLY A 152 -7.50 8.02 -2.27
C GLY A 152 -7.62 6.52 -2.03
N LYS A 153 -7.62 6.07 -0.77
CA LYS A 153 -7.79 4.65 -0.41
C LYS A 153 -9.24 4.22 -0.65
N VAL A 154 -9.41 3.02 -1.19
CA VAL A 154 -10.73 2.42 -1.43
C VAL A 154 -11.11 1.56 -0.23
N LEU A 155 -12.14 1.98 0.50
CA LEU A 155 -12.70 1.20 1.60
C LEU A 155 -13.74 0.21 1.07
N SER A 156 -13.68 -1.04 1.53
CA SER A 156 -14.71 -2.04 1.26
C SER A 156 -16.03 -1.67 1.97
N PRO A 157 -17.19 -2.16 1.51
CA PRO A 157 -18.45 -1.96 2.20
C PRO A 157 -18.42 -2.41 3.67
N GLU A 158 -17.68 -3.48 3.96
CA GLU A 158 -17.49 -4.00 5.31
C GLU A 158 -16.64 -3.07 6.18
N GLN A 159 -15.53 -2.53 5.64
CA GLN A 159 -14.70 -1.54 6.33
C GLN A 159 -15.48 -0.27 6.64
N ILE A 160 -16.23 0.24 5.66
CA ILE A 160 -17.12 1.41 5.86
C ILE A 160 -18.13 1.13 6.96
N GLN A 161 -18.71 -0.07 7.01
CA GLN A 161 -19.70 -0.41 8.02
C GLN A 161 -19.10 -0.53 9.42
N THR A 162 -17.87 -1.05 9.53
CA THR A 162 -17.13 -1.12 10.79
C THR A 162 -16.82 0.29 11.29
N LEU A 163 -16.19 1.13 10.46
CA LEU A 163 -15.81 2.50 10.82
C LEU A 163 -17.03 3.34 11.20
N LYS A 164 -18.15 3.22 10.49
CA LYS A 164 -19.43 3.89 10.85
C LYS A 164 -20.06 3.45 12.17
N THR A 165 -19.45 2.50 12.88
CA THR A 165 -19.90 2.02 14.19
C THR A 165 -18.82 2.05 15.25
N ASP A 166 -17.60 2.47 14.91
CA ASP A 166 -16.46 2.52 15.81
C ASP A 166 -16.38 3.93 16.43
N ASP A 167 -16.84 4.08 17.66
CA ASP A 167 -16.85 5.37 18.38
C ASP A 167 -15.57 5.43 19.24
N ASP A 168 -14.62 6.25 18.80
CA ASP A 168 -13.28 6.34 19.37
C ASP A 168 -13.13 7.46 20.43
N ALA A 169 -14.25 8.13 20.76
CA ALA A 169 -14.29 9.20 21.74
C ALA A 169 -13.84 8.74 23.13
N ALA A 170 -12.93 9.48 23.77
CA ALA A 170 -12.65 9.31 25.19
C ALA A 170 -12.38 10.60 25.95
N VAL A 171 -12.57 10.50 27.27
CA VAL A 171 -12.21 11.56 28.22
C VAL A 171 -10.77 11.40 28.65
N VAL A 172 -9.95 12.43 28.45
CA VAL A 172 -8.57 12.55 28.93
C VAL A 172 -8.44 13.73 29.91
N ILE A 173 -7.34 13.78 30.66
CA ILE A 173 -7.04 14.92 31.54
C ILE A 173 -5.87 15.69 30.92
N LEU A 174 -6.15 16.85 30.35
CA LEU A 174 -5.14 17.73 29.75
C LEU A 174 -5.09 19.03 30.54
N ASP A 175 -3.88 19.41 30.97
CA ASP A 175 -3.63 20.60 31.80
C ASP A 175 -4.49 20.66 33.09
N GLY A 176 -4.94 19.50 33.59
CA GLY A 176 -5.77 19.37 34.80
C GLY A 176 -7.28 19.48 34.57
N GLU A 177 -7.74 19.57 33.31
CA GLU A 177 -9.16 19.60 32.95
C GLU A 177 -9.56 18.34 32.17
N ASN A 178 -10.82 17.90 32.34
CA ASN A 178 -11.37 16.79 31.55
C ASN A 178 -11.69 17.31 30.13
N VAL A 179 -11.07 16.71 29.13
CA VAL A 179 -11.26 17.01 27.70
C VAL A 179 -11.76 15.75 27.01
N VAL A 180 -12.79 15.87 26.17
CA VAL A 180 -13.24 14.78 25.29
C VAL A 180 -12.44 14.88 23.99
N LEU A 181 -11.85 13.78 23.55
CA LEU A 181 -11.15 13.64 22.28
C LEU A 181 -11.81 12.56 21.44
N GLU A 182 -12.09 12.86 20.18
CA GLU A 182 -12.13 11.85 19.10
C GLU A 182 -10.67 11.45 18.84
N MET A 183 -10.36 10.16 18.75
CA MET A 183 -8.99 9.67 18.78
C MET A 183 -8.68 8.70 17.64
N ASN A 184 -7.51 8.82 17.04
CA ASN A 184 -6.96 7.78 16.16
C ASN A 184 -6.65 6.46 16.92
N LEU A 185 -7.61 5.53 16.97
CA LEU A 185 -7.50 4.23 17.65
C LEU A 185 -7.40 3.05 16.67
N GLN A 186 -6.19 2.64 16.28
CA GLN A 186 -6.01 1.35 15.59
C GLN A 186 -6.17 0.15 16.53
N SER A 187 -6.96 -0.84 16.09
CA SER A 187 -7.14 -2.22 16.63
C SER A 187 -6.58 -2.43 18.04
N ASP A 188 -7.36 -2.08 19.06
CA ASP A 188 -6.98 -2.25 20.46
C ASP A 188 -6.61 -3.70 20.81
N TRP A 189 -5.39 -3.90 21.30
CA TRP A 189 -5.00 -5.14 21.95
C TRP A 189 -5.48 -5.15 23.40
N ASN A 190 -6.35 -6.08 23.74
CA ASN A 190 -6.66 -6.36 25.13
C ASN A 190 -5.57 -7.24 25.72
N VAL A 191 -4.77 -6.71 26.64
CA VAL A 191 -3.67 -7.44 27.31
C VAL A 191 -4.00 -7.68 28.78
N TRP A 192 -4.13 -8.95 29.15
CA TRP A 192 -4.35 -9.45 30.50
C TRP A 192 -3.05 -9.91 31.14
N ARG A 193 -2.85 -9.56 32.41
CA ARG A 193 -1.60 -9.76 33.16
C ARG A 193 -1.79 -10.78 34.29
N TYR A 194 -0.79 -11.63 34.57
CA TYR A 194 -0.80 -12.67 35.62
C TYR A 194 0.49 -12.67 36.50
N ASP A 195 0.34 -12.60 37.83
CA ASP A 195 1.44 -12.34 38.80
C ASP A 195 2.35 -13.55 39.14
N ASP A 196 1.96 -14.80 38.84
CA ASP A 196 2.83 -15.99 39.00
C ASP A 196 2.26 -17.22 38.26
N TRP A 197 2.97 -17.71 37.24
CA TRP A 197 2.55 -18.81 36.38
C TRP A 197 2.99 -20.20 36.86
N ARG A 198 3.92 -20.29 37.83
CA ARG A 198 4.63 -21.54 38.17
C ARG A 198 3.81 -22.57 38.97
N ASN A 199 2.63 -22.19 39.45
CA ASN A 199 1.78 -23.04 40.31
C ASN A 199 0.54 -23.64 39.59
N LYS A 200 0.44 -23.57 38.25
CA LYS A 200 -0.73 -24.10 37.52
C LYS A 200 -0.32 -25.18 36.52
N GLU A 201 -0.85 -26.40 36.70
CA GLU A 201 -0.65 -27.57 35.82
C GLU A 201 -1.39 -27.47 34.46
N SER A 202 -1.93 -26.31 34.08
CA SER A 202 -2.70 -26.13 32.83
C SER A 202 -1.97 -25.23 31.84
N ASP A 203 -2.00 -25.60 30.56
CA ASP A 203 -1.37 -24.87 29.44
C ASP A 203 -1.97 -23.46 29.19
N PHE A 204 -3.01 -23.07 29.94
CA PHE A 204 -3.67 -21.76 29.85
C PHE A 204 -3.90 -21.14 31.22
N TRP A 205 -3.63 -19.84 31.34
CA TRP A 205 -3.80 -19.08 32.58
C TRP A 205 -5.25 -18.60 32.73
N TYR A 206 -5.87 -18.97 33.85
CA TYR A 206 -7.24 -18.56 34.20
C TYR A 206 -7.19 -17.54 35.35
N GLN A 207 -7.94 -16.45 35.19
CA GLN A 207 -8.10 -15.30 36.13
C GLN A 207 -6.93 -14.30 36.12
N PRO A 208 -7.01 -13.23 35.32
CA PRO A 208 -5.97 -12.21 35.28
C PRO A 208 -6.02 -11.29 36.52
N ASN A 209 -4.84 -10.83 36.93
CA ASN A 209 -4.62 -9.93 38.07
C ASN A 209 -4.88 -8.46 37.67
N GLY A 210 -4.88 -8.18 36.36
CA GLY A 210 -5.30 -6.92 35.77
C GLY A 210 -5.37 -7.05 34.25
N ASN A 211 -5.98 -6.06 33.60
CA ASN A 211 -5.91 -5.89 32.16
C ASN A 211 -5.40 -4.48 31.85
N THR A 212 -4.97 -4.30 30.62
CA THR A 212 -4.69 -3.01 29.99
C THR A 212 -5.08 -3.14 28.54
N ILE A 213 -5.63 -2.07 27.99
CA ILE A 213 -5.75 -1.93 26.55
C ILE A 213 -4.38 -1.39 26.09
N GLN A 214 -3.75 -2.10 25.17
CA GLN A 214 -2.53 -1.68 24.48
C GLN A 214 -2.96 -1.32 23.08
N LYS A 215 -2.89 -0.03 22.75
CA LYS A 215 -3.21 0.43 21.41
C LYS A 215 -2.16 -0.13 20.45
N GLY A 216 -2.58 -0.74 19.35
CA GLY A 216 -1.77 -1.60 18.47
C GLY A 216 -0.70 -0.91 17.64
N ASN A 217 0.03 0.07 18.19
CA ASN A 217 1.03 0.83 17.45
C ASN A 217 2.40 0.17 17.54
N ARG A 218 2.78 -0.58 16.51
CA ARG A 218 4.18 -0.90 16.30
C ARG A 218 4.94 0.32 15.77
N PRO A 219 6.16 0.61 16.27
CA PRO A 219 6.99 1.71 15.76
C PRO A 219 7.38 1.59 14.28
N ASP A 220 7.27 0.39 13.69
CA ASP A 220 7.58 0.08 12.30
C ASP A 220 6.37 0.18 11.36
N GLY A 221 5.17 0.45 11.88
CA GLY A 221 3.94 0.61 11.09
C GLY A 221 3.37 -0.69 10.52
N LYS A 222 3.89 -1.87 10.92
CA LYS A 222 3.30 -3.15 10.56
C LYS A 222 2.10 -3.46 11.45
N ASP A 223 1.14 -4.23 10.94
CA ASP A 223 0.07 -4.77 11.75
C ASP A 223 0.64 -5.66 12.86
N GLY A 224 0.20 -5.46 14.09
CA GLY A 224 0.64 -6.26 15.23
C GLY A 224 0.73 -5.49 16.54
N ILE A 225 1.67 -5.90 17.39
CA ILE A 225 1.93 -5.28 18.69
C ILE A 225 3.42 -5.27 18.99
N TYR A 226 3.90 -4.19 19.59
CA TYR A 226 5.22 -4.10 20.19
C TYR A 226 5.08 -3.50 21.60
N ILE A 227 5.51 -4.25 22.61
CA ILE A 227 5.57 -3.78 24.00
C ILE A 227 6.96 -4.10 24.54
N ASN A 228 7.58 -3.12 25.18
CA ASN A 228 8.85 -3.29 25.87
C ASN A 228 8.73 -2.76 27.29
N TRP A 229 8.76 -3.67 28.26
CA TRP A 229 8.72 -3.36 29.69
C TRP A 229 10.11 -3.12 30.28
N GLY A 230 11.17 -3.21 29.47
CA GLY A 230 12.54 -3.00 29.94
C GLY A 230 12.95 -4.06 30.96
N LEU A 231 13.68 -3.66 32.00
CA LEU A 231 13.97 -4.50 33.17
C LEU A 231 12.78 -4.60 34.16
N GLY A 232 11.58 -4.20 33.72
CA GLY A 232 10.38 -4.09 34.53
C GLY A 232 9.34 -5.14 34.14
N SER A 233 8.21 -5.11 34.85
CA SER A 233 7.06 -5.96 34.57
C SER A 233 5.85 -5.10 34.23
N PRO A 234 4.83 -5.66 33.57
CA PRO A 234 3.57 -4.97 33.34
C PRO A 234 2.81 -4.61 34.64
N PHE A 235 3.35 -4.85 35.84
CA PHE A 235 2.71 -4.60 37.14
C PHE A 235 3.33 -3.46 37.96
N ASP A 236 4.41 -2.83 37.52
CA ASP A 236 5.10 -1.78 38.27
C ASP A 236 5.39 -0.56 37.38
N ASP A 237 4.57 0.48 37.50
CA ASP A 237 4.73 1.75 36.77
C ASP A 237 5.93 2.58 37.29
N SER A 238 6.70 2.08 38.27
CA SER A 238 7.56 2.90 39.12
C SER A 238 8.97 2.37 39.43
N ASN A 239 9.77 1.75 38.53
CA ASN A 239 11.16 1.41 38.92
C ASN A 239 12.24 1.36 37.81
N ILE A 240 13.18 2.31 37.88
CA ILE A 240 14.56 2.26 37.32
C ILE A 240 15.62 1.96 38.41
N SER A 241 15.23 1.73 39.67
CA SER A 241 16.20 1.57 40.75
C SER A 241 15.89 0.38 41.65
N ASP A 242 16.80 -0.60 41.62
CA ASP A 242 17.10 -1.54 42.72
C ASP A 242 16.56 -2.99 42.56
N GLY A 243 16.72 -3.58 41.38
CA GLY A 243 17.31 -4.92 41.21
C GLY A 243 16.70 -6.16 41.90
N ASN A 244 15.46 -6.15 42.41
CA ASN A 244 14.84 -7.37 42.93
C ASN A 244 13.30 -7.35 43.05
N ASN A 245 12.59 -6.76 42.09
CA ASN A 245 11.13 -6.92 41.95
C ASN A 245 10.80 -7.98 40.89
N SER A 246 9.62 -8.60 41.00
CA SER A 246 9.26 -9.85 40.31
C SER A 246 9.19 -9.69 38.78
N ASP A 247 10.27 -10.04 38.10
CA ASP A 247 10.36 -10.21 36.64
C ASP A 247 9.68 -11.50 36.15
N TYR A 248 9.08 -12.24 37.09
CA TYR A 248 8.34 -13.45 36.81
C TYR A 248 6.87 -13.10 36.57
N PHE A 249 6.49 -12.96 35.30
CA PHE A 249 5.10 -12.68 34.95
C PHE A 249 4.64 -13.44 33.71
N ALA A 250 3.35 -13.41 33.47
CA ALA A 250 2.74 -13.87 32.23
C ALA A 250 1.72 -12.86 31.71
N VAL A 251 1.60 -12.77 30.40
CA VAL A 251 0.61 -11.93 29.71
C VAL A 251 -0.13 -12.73 28.65
N GLN A 252 -1.40 -12.38 28.47
CA GLN A 252 -2.21 -12.83 27.35
C GLN A 252 -2.69 -11.59 26.61
N GLY A 253 -2.56 -11.55 25.29
CA GLY A 253 -3.12 -10.47 24.48
C GLY A 253 -4.10 -10.97 23.44
N ALA A 254 -5.06 -10.14 23.06
CA ALA A 254 -5.89 -10.39 21.88
C ALA A 254 -6.28 -9.11 21.14
N ALA A 255 -6.26 -9.18 19.81
CA ALA A 255 -6.77 -8.15 18.90
C ALA A 255 -7.62 -8.81 17.80
N TYR A 256 -8.37 -7.98 17.07
CA TYR A 256 -9.04 -8.39 15.85
C TYR A 256 -8.24 -7.90 14.64
N ALA A 257 -8.14 -8.74 13.62
CA ALA A 257 -7.50 -8.41 12.36
C ALA A 257 -8.20 -9.15 11.23
N ASP A 258 -8.27 -8.53 10.06
CA ASP A 258 -8.87 -9.12 8.87
C ASP A 258 -7.84 -9.89 8.06
N PHE A 259 -8.23 -11.07 7.59
CA PHE A 259 -7.41 -11.90 6.72
C PHE A 259 -8.22 -12.40 5.52
N GLU A 260 -7.51 -12.64 4.42
CA GLU A 260 -8.08 -13.11 3.15
C GLU A 260 -7.77 -14.59 2.92
N ALA A 261 -8.80 -15.40 2.65
CA ALA A 261 -8.67 -16.83 2.39
C ALA A 261 -7.59 -17.13 1.34
N GLY A 262 -6.69 -18.06 1.62
CA GLY A 262 -5.67 -18.51 0.67
C GLY A 262 -4.45 -17.58 0.53
N LYS A 263 -4.50 -16.36 1.03
CA LYS A 263 -3.35 -15.45 1.11
C LYS A 263 -2.47 -15.85 2.30
N THR A 264 -1.18 -16.05 2.08
CA THR A 264 -0.28 -16.39 3.19
C THR A 264 0.24 -15.11 3.84
N TYR A 265 0.28 -15.09 5.17
CA TYR A 265 0.76 -14.00 5.99
C TYR A 265 1.99 -14.46 6.77
N LYS A 266 3.07 -13.69 6.70
CA LYS A 266 4.30 -13.90 7.44
C LYS A 266 4.16 -13.26 8.81
N PHE A 267 4.05 -14.07 9.85
CA PHE A 267 4.11 -13.64 11.23
C PHE A 267 5.57 -13.58 11.67
N THR A 268 6.05 -12.40 12.03
CA THR A 268 7.32 -12.23 12.75
C THR A 268 7.02 -12.18 14.23
N VAL A 269 7.55 -13.12 15.00
CA VAL A 269 7.26 -13.29 16.42
C VAL A 269 8.56 -13.25 17.21
N ASN A 270 8.60 -12.43 18.26
CA ASN A 270 9.71 -12.33 19.20
C ASN A 270 9.20 -12.01 20.63
N ALA A 271 9.89 -12.55 21.63
CA ALA A 271 9.65 -12.29 23.05
C ALA A 271 10.95 -12.54 23.82
N ASP A 272 11.05 -12.11 25.07
CA ASP A 272 12.28 -12.33 25.86
C ASP A 272 12.50 -13.81 26.18
N ASN A 273 11.53 -14.48 26.82
CA ASN A 273 11.67 -15.89 27.17
C ASN A 273 10.78 -16.83 26.36
N GLY A 274 9.47 -16.61 26.34
CA GLY A 274 8.55 -17.55 25.71
C GLY A 274 7.27 -16.92 25.19
N ILE A 275 6.81 -17.38 24.01
CA ILE A 275 5.55 -16.94 23.41
C ILE A 275 4.81 -18.04 22.66
N ILE A 276 3.47 -17.93 22.63
CA ILE A 276 2.54 -18.70 21.79
C ILE A 276 1.64 -17.69 21.07
N VAL A 277 1.41 -17.89 19.77
CA VAL A 277 0.54 -17.05 18.94
C VAL A 277 -0.45 -17.92 18.16
N THR A 278 -1.70 -17.48 18.10
CA THR A 278 -2.77 -18.16 17.35
C THR A 278 -3.70 -17.15 16.69
N ALA A 279 -4.38 -17.54 15.61
CA ALA A 279 -5.43 -16.78 14.96
C ALA A 279 -6.63 -17.68 14.69
N ARG A 280 -7.83 -17.22 15.05
CA ARG A 280 -9.09 -17.95 14.80
C ARG A 280 -10.16 -17.00 14.26
N PRO A 281 -11.08 -17.44 13.40
CA PRO A 281 -12.20 -16.58 13.02
C PRO A 281 -12.97 -16.09 14.27
N LYS A 282 -13.40 -14.82 14.27
CA LYS A 282 -14.01 -14.13 15.43
C LYS A 282 -15.07 -14.99 16.15
N ASP A 283 -15.93 -15.65 15.37
CA ASP A 283 -17.06 -16.43 15.87
C ASP A 283 -16.85 -17.95 15.87
N GLN A 284 -15.61 -18.41 15.65
CA GLN A 284 -15.29 -19.84 15.59
C GLN A 284 -14.29 -20.27 16.67
N LYS A 285 -14.31 -21.56 16.98
CA LYS A 285 -13.31 -22.17 17.87
C LYS A 285 -11.97 -22.27 17.15
N LEU A 286 -10.88 -22.13 17.91
CA LEU A 286 -9.54 -22.34 17.40
C LEU A 286 -9.41 -23.77 16.85
N THR A 287 -8.94 -23.88 15.61
CA THR A 287 -8.55 -25.15 14.97
C THR A 287 -7.03 -25.23 14.89
N LEU A 288 -6.49 -26.40 14.53
CA LEU A 288 -5.04 -26.56 14.38
C LEU A 288 -4.45 -25.63 13.31
N ASN A 289 -5.21 -25.30 12.26
CA ASN A 289 -4.79 -24.37 11.21
C ASN A 289 -4.62 -22.93 11.73
N GLY A 290 -5.26 -22.61 12.86
CA GLY A 290 -5.13 -21.32 13.53
C GLY A 290 -3.93 -21.22 14.47
N VAL A 291 -3.11 -22.28 14.60
CA VAL A 291 -1.94 -22.25 15.49
C VAL A 291 -0.71 -21.79 14.71
N ILE A 292 -0.13 -20.65 15.09
CA ILE A 292 0.94 -19.97 14.33
C ILE A 292 2.31 -20.39 14.85
N THR A 293 2.51 -20.36 16.18
CA THR A 293 3.73 -20.87 16.83
C THR A 293 3.73 -22.40 16.94
N PRO A 294 4.87 -23.06 17.28
CA PRO A 294 4.98 -24.52 17.24
C PRO A 294 3.93 -25.27 18.08
N TYR A 295 3.53 -26.45 17.59
CA TYR A 295 2.55 -27.34 18.22
C TYR A 295 3.01 -28.81 18.12
N ASP A 296 2.96 -29.55 19.23
CA ASP A 296 3.23 -30.99 19.25
C ASP A 296 1.94 -31.76 18.94
N THR A 297 1.85 -32.28 17.71
CA THR A 297 0.69 -33.05 17.24
C THR A 297 0.59 -34.44 17.85
N VAL A 298 1.69 -34.99 18.37
CA VAL A 298 1.71 -36.33 19.00
C VAL A 298 1.18 -36.24 20.42
N GLN A 299 1.58 -35.20 21.15
CA GLN A 299 1.14 -34.96 22.52
C GLN A 299 -0.10 -34.07 22.60
N ASN A 300 -0.57 -33.53 21.48
CA ASN A 300 -1.69 -32.61 21.36
C ASN A 300 -1.52 -31.39 22.30
N LYS A 301 -0.34 -30.76 22.23
CA LYS A 301 0.11 -29.73 23.17
C LYS A 301 0.76 -28.54 22.46
N TYR A 302 0.45 -27.33 22.93
CA TYR A 302 1.14 -26.11 22.48
C TYR A 302 2.58 -26.09 22.97
N LEU A 303 3.51 -25.77 22.08
CA LEU A 303 4.92 -25.62 22.44
C LEU A 303 5.25 -24.13 22.53
N TRP A 304 5.95 -23.76 23.60
CA TRP A 304 6.47 -22.41 23.75
C TRP A 304 7.57 -22.17 22.71
N GLN A 305 7.42 -21.13 21.89
CA GLN A 305 8.55 -20.61 21.14
C GLN A 305 9.45 -19.86 22.11
N GLN A 306 10.67 -20.38 22.33
CA GLN A 306 11.64 -19.84 23.28
C GLN A 306 12.72 -19.01 22.58
N TYR A 307 13.25 -18.00 23.27
CA TYR A 307 14.33 -17.14 22.79
C TYR A 307 15.52 -17.19 23.77
N ASP A 308 16.72 -16.89 23.27
CA ASP A 308 17.96 -16.85 24.07
C ASP A 308 18.30 -15.38 24.32
N ASP A 309 18.38 -14.98 25.60
CA ASP A 309 18.71 -13.63 26.05
C ASP A 309 20.02 -13.09 25.44
N ASN A 310 20.93 -13.97 25.00
CA ASN A 310 22.21 -13.58 24.40
C ASN A 310 22.15 -13.32 22.88
N ASN A 311 21.07 -13.73 22.21
CA ASN A 311 20.87 -13.55 20.76
C ASN A 311 19.38 -13.69 20.39
N PRO A 312 18.52 -12.74 20.78
CA PRO A 312 17.10 -12.79 20.44
C PRO A 312 16.93 -12.63 18.93
N GLN A 313 16.62 -13.72 18.25
CA GLN A 313 16.26 -13.71 16.84
C GLN A 313 14.78 -13.97 16.69
N ALA A 314 14.06 -12.98 16.17
CA ALA A 314 12.68 -13.12 15.77
C ALA A 314 12.50 -14.36 14.87
N LYS A 315 11.40 -15.06 15.06
CA LYS A 315 11.02 -16.24 14.30
C LYS A 315 9.90 -15.90 13.35
N GLU A 316 10.03 -16.36 12.12
CA GLU A 316 9.01 -16.20 11.10
C GLU A 316 8.14 -17.46 11.00
N TYR A 317 6.84 -17.26 10.93
CA TYR A 317 5.83 -18.31 10.72
C TYR A 317 4.90 -17.90 9.60
N ASN A 318 4.41 -18.88 8.84
CA ASN A 318 3.41 -18.63 7.81
C ASN A 318 2.03 -19.00 8.35
N PHE A 319 1.07 -18.10 8.17
CA PHE A 319 -0.33 -18.30 8.47
C PHE A 319 -1.14 -18.11 7.19
N THR A 320 -1.90 -19.12 6.79
CA THR A 320 -2.80 -19.04 5.65
C THR A 320 -4.22 -19.28 6.16
N PRO A 321 -5.08 -18.24 6.20
CA PRO A 321 -6.46 -18.38 6.65
C PRO A 321 -7.25 -19.24 5.65
N ASP A 322 -8.16 -20.04 6.19
CA ASP A 322 -9.06 -20.92 5.46
C ASP A 322 -10.32 -20.21 4.93
N GLN A 323 -10.63 -19.04 5.46
CA GLN A 323 -11.77 -18.21 5.06
C GLN A 323 -11.42 -16.72 5.16
N THR A 324 -12.09 -15.88 4.36
CA THR A 324 -11.92 -14.42 4.43
C THR A 324 -12.79 -13.86 5.55
N GLY A 325 -12.26 -12.90 6.30
CA GLY A 325 -13.00 -12.13 7.29
C GLY A 325 -12.18 -11.83 8.54
N THR A 326 -12.85 -11.40 9.60
CA THR A 326 -12.21 -11.01 10.85
C THR A 326 -11.80 -12.21 11.69
N TYR A 327 -10.52 -12.28 12.01
CA TYR A 327 -9.95 -13.22 12.96
C TYR A 327 -9.66 -12.50 14.28
N ARG A 328 -9.78 -13.26 15.37
CA ARG A 328 -9.19 -12.93 16.65
C ARG A 328 -7.78 -13.52 16.69
N VAL A 329 -6.79 -12.66 16.80
CA VAL A 329 -5.39 -13.02 17.03
C VAL A 329 -5.16 -13.01 18.53
N ASP A 330 -4.66 -14.13 19.07
CA ASP A 330 -4.36 -14.32 20.49
C ASP A 330 -2.87 -14.58 20.68
N PHE A 331 -2.26 -14.03 21.72
CA PHE A 331 -0.94 -14.45 22.19
C PHE A 331 -0.92 -14.74 23.69
N TRP A 332 0.03 -15.58 24.09
CA TRP A 332 0.43 -15.81 25.47
C TRP A 332 1.95 -15.69 25.55
N SER A 333 2.47 -14.94 26.52
CA SER A 333 3.90 -14.81 26.74
C SER A 333 4.22 -14.86 28.24
N TYR A 334 5.40 -15.35 28.59
CA TYR A 334 5.91 -15.32 29.95
C TYR A 334 7.32 -14.75 29.98
N ASP A 335 7.64 -14.16 31.12
CA ASP A 335 8.96 -13.70 31.49
C ASP A 335 9.40 -14.32 32.83
N VAL A 336 10.70 -14.35 33.04
CA VAL A 336 11.39 -15.03 34.14
C VAL A 336 12.42 -14.08 34.75
N THR A 337 13.33 -13.53 33.94
CA THR A 337 14.38 -12.58 34.33
C THR A 337 14.96 -11.91 33.09
N GLY A 338 15.27 -10.63 33.15
CA GLY A 338 15.95 -9.93 32.08
C GLY A 338 15.18 -8.73 31.56
N ASN A 339 15.05 -8.63 30.24
CA ASN A 339 14.45 -7.49 29.57
C ASN A 339 13.14 -7.93 28.91
N ALA A 340 12.04 -7.65 29.56
CA ALA A 340 10.74 -8.12 29.11
C ALA A 340 10.22 -7.38 27.88
N SER A 341 9.91 -8.12 26.81
CA SER A 341 9.28 -7.58 25.61
C SER A 341 8.42 -8.61 24.86
N VAL A 342 7.44 -8.10 24.12
CA VAL A 342 6.63 -8.84 23.15
C VAL A 342 6.62 -8.05 21.84
N ASP A 343 6.95 -8.72 20.75
CA ASP A 343 6.98 -8.17 19.41
C ASP A 343 6.33 -9.19 18.47
N ILE A 344 5.14 -8.85 17.97
CA ILE A 344 4.41 -9.65 16.99
C ILE A 344 4.06 -8.72 15.84
N SER A 345 4.41 -9.09 14.61
CA SER A 345 3.88 -8.44 13.41
C SER A 345 3.43 -9.47 12.40
N TRP A 346 2.55 -9.06 11.49
CA TRP A 346 2.26 -9.83 10.30
C TRP A 346 2.19 -8.95 9.05
N GLU A 347 2.50 -9.56 7.92
CA GLU A 347 2.38 -8.96 6.60
C GLU A 347 2.07 -10.06 5.59
N PRO A 348 1.33 -9.80 4.51
CA PRO A 348 1.15 -10.81 3.47
C PRO A 348 2.50 -11.21 2.87
N THR A 349 2.79 -12.52 2.80
CA THR A 349 3.96 -13.04 2.09
C THR A 349 3.76 -12.89 0.59
N ILE A 350 4.78 -12.40 -0.11
CA ILE A 350 4.98 -12.77 -1.51
C ILE A 350 5.45 -14.24 -1.49
N PRO A 351 4.83 -15.16 -2.26
CA PRO A 351 5.24 -16.56 -2.24
C PRO A 351 6.70 -16.74 -2.64
N ASP A 352 7.58 -16.95 -1.65
CA ASP A 352 8.94 -17.43 -1.87
C ASP A 352 8.86 -18.86 -2.39
N SER A 353 9.11 -19.02 -3.69
CA SER A 353 9.05 -20.30 -4.42
C SER A 353 7.67 -20.96 -4.46
N ALA A 354 6.93 -20.63 -5.51
CA ALA A 354 5.72 -21.32 -5.94
C ALA A 354 5.85 -22.86 -5.84
N THR A 355 5.06 -23.45 -4.95
CA THR A 355 4.77 -24.89 -5.00
C THR A 355 3.87 -25.13 -6.20
N THR A 356 4.50 -25.48 -7.32
CA THR A 356 3.94 -25.97 -8.59
C THR A 356 2.51 -26.52 -8.54
N ILE A 357 1.54 -25.69 -8.90
CA ILE A 357 0.50 -26.11 -9.86
C ILE A 357 1.08 -25.70 -11.22
N SER A 358 1.48 -26.68 -12.01
CA SER A 358 2.29 -26.49 -13.21
C SER A 358 1.52 -25.76 -14.32
N ASN A 359 1.55 -24.43 -14.31
CA ASN A 359 1.35 -23.57 -15.48
C ASN A 359 2.67 -23.29 -16.21
N SER A 360 3.59 -24.26 -16.14
CA SER A 360 4.83 -24.22 -16.89
C SER A 360 4.61 -24.78 -18.30
N ALA A 361 5.26 -24.16 -19.26
CA ALA A 361 5.36 -24.61 -20.64
C ALA A 361 6.83 -24.63 -21.05
N THR A 362 7.14 -25.36 -22.11
CA THR A 362 8.50 -25.44 -22.64
C THR A 362 8.55 -24.70 -23.96
N VAL A 363 9.43 -23.69 -24.05
CA VAL A 363 9.72 -23.01 -25.30
C VAL A 363 10.96 -23.62 -25.94
N THR A 364 10.93 -23.84 -27.25
CA THR A 364 12.02 -24.45 -28.00
C THR A 364 12.42 -23.60 -29.21
N LYS A 365 13.71 -23.55 -29.50
CA LYS A 365 14.30 -22.92 -30.70
C LYS A 365 15.53 -23.74 -31.10
N GLY A 366 15.44 -24.45 -32.22
CA GLY A 366 16.49 -25.40 -32.61
C GLY A 366 16.61 -26.54 -31.59
N SER A 367 17.81 -26.76 -31.06
CA SER A 367 18.09 -27.77 -30.03
C SER A 367 17.96 -27.23 -28.59
N GLU A 368 17.73 -25.93 -28.42
CA GLU A 368 17.63 -25.29 -27.11
C GLU A 368 16.19 -25.29 -26.61
N SER A 369 16.04 -25.38 -25.29
CA SER A 369 14.76 -25.50 -24.62
C SER A 369 14.82 -24.84 -23.25
N TYR A 370 13.84 -24.02 -22.93
CA TYR A 370 13.73 -23.33 -21.64
C TYR A 370 12.30 -23.45 -21.08
N PRO A 371 12.13 -23.50 -19.75
CA PRO A 371 10.82 -23.38 -19.16
C PRO A 371 10.34 -21.93 -19.25
N ILE A 372 9.04 -21.77 -19.46
CA ILE A 372 8.28 -20.53 -19.30
C ILE A 372 7.22 -20.81 -18.25
N THR A 373 7.06 -19.96 -17.25
CA THR A 373 5.97 -20.10 -16.28
C THR A 373 5.01 -18.93 -16.38
N ILE A 374 3.73 -19.20 -16.17
CA ILE A 374 2.70 -18.16 -16.12
C ILE A 374 1.90 -18.39 -14.84
N GLN A 375 1.94 -17.44 -13.92
CA GLN A 375 1.31 -17.59 -12.61
C GLN A 375 0.43 -16.40 -12.29
N ARG A 376 -0.66 -16.62 -11.56
CA ARG A 376 -1.40 -15.49 -11.01
C ARG A 376 -0.55 -14.77 -9.97
N PHE A 377 -0.63 -13.45 -9.97
CA PHE A 377 0.06 -12.59 -9.02
C PHE A 377 -0.37 -12.89 -7.57
N ASP A 378 -1.66 -13.08 -7.32
CA ASP A 378 -2.23 -13.43 -6.01
C ASP A 378 -1.98 -14.89 -5.57
N GLY A 379 -1.27 -15.69 -6.37
CA GLY A 379 -1.01 -17.10 -6.12
C GLY A 379 -2.19 -18.05 -6.38
N SER A 380 -3.34 -17.54 -6.84
CA SER A 380 -4.50 -18.37 -7.15
C SER A 380 -4.25 -19.28 -8.36
N SER A 381 -4.78 -20.50 -8.30
CA SER A 381 -4.76 -21.44 -9.44
C SER A 381 -5.96 -21.29 -10.38
N ASP A 382 -6.91 -20.43 -10.02
CA ASP A 382 -8.17 -20.25 -10.75
C ASP A 382 -8.04 -19.26 -11.90
N ILE A 383 -7.63 -19.75 -13.07
CA ILE A 383 -7.55 -18.96 -14.29
C ILE A 383 -8.83 -19.19 -15.12
N GLN A 384 -9.58 -18.11 -15.35
CA GLN A 384 -10.87 -18.14 -16.06
C GLN A 384 -10.93 -17.09 -17.16
N ASN A 385 -11.97 -17.12 -18.00
CA ASN A 385 -12.22 -16.06 -18.97
C ASN A 385 -12.83 -14.82 -18.28
N ARG A 386 -11.97 -13.93 -17.78
CA ARG A 386 -12.30 -12.65 -17.13
C ARG A 386 -11.25 -11.59 -17.51
N PRO A 387 -11.44 -10.28 -17.21
CA PRO A 387 -10.43 -9.26 -17.47
C PRO A 387 -9.06 -9.70 -16.94
N THR A 388 -8.06 -9.77 -17.82
CA THR A 388 -6.77 -10.42 -17.56
C THR A 388 -5.65 -9.46 -17.93
N TRP A 389 -4.82 -9.08 -16.97
CA TRP A 389 -3.59 -8.34 -17.23
C TRP A 389 -2.40 -9.28 -17.31
N LEU A 390 -1.78 -9.36 -18.47
CA LEU A 390 -0.54 -10.08 -18.67
C LEU A 390 0.63 -9.13 -18.40
N VAL A 391 1.44 -9.43 -17.38
CA VAL A 391 2.60 -8.64 -16.98
C VAL A 391 3.86 -9.36 -17.43
N ILE A 392 4.67 -8.71 -18.28
CA ILE A 392 5.82 -9.33 -18.95
C ILE A 392 7.09 -8.52 -18.70
N HIS A 393 8.06 -9.12 -18.01
CA HIS A 393 9.36 -8.51 -17.70
C HIS A 393 10.30 -8.45 -18.93
N GLY A 394 11.35 -7.63 -18.84
CA GLY A 394 12.38 -7.48 -19.87
C GLY A 394 13.63 -8.34 -19.69
N PHE A 395 14.71 -7.94 -20.38
CA PHE A 395 16.03 -8.57 -20.29
C PHE A 395 16.60 -8.47 -18.87
N GLY A 396 17.24 -9.53 -18.36
CA GLY A 396 17.89 -9.54 -17.05
C GLY A 396 16.97 -9.56 -15.83
N HIS A 397 15.65 -9.61 -16.02
CA HIS A 397 14.65 -9.56 -14.94
C HIS A 397 13.84 -10.85 -14.83
N ASP A 398 13.05 -10.92 -13.75
CA ASP A 398 12.05 -11.93 -13.46
C ASP A 398 10.75 -11.29 -12.89
N PRO A 399 9.68 -12.06 -12.65
CA PRO A 399 8.45 -11.53 -12.05
C PRO A 399 8.62 -10.86 -10.68
N GLY A 400 9.59 -11.30 -9.87
CA GLY A 400 9.87 -10.73 -8.56
C GLY A 400 10.35 -9.28 -8.69
N ASN A 401 11.27 -9.01 -9.63
CA ASN A 401 11.73 -7.64 -9.87
C ASN A 401 10.60 -6.70 -10.33
N VAL A 402 9.61 -7.22 -11.06
CA VAL A 402 8.44 -6.43 -11.47
C VAL A 402 7.50 -6.17 -10.29
N ALA A 403 7.32 -7.15 -9.41
CA ALA A 403 6.52 -7.02 -8.19
C ALA A 403 7.16 -6.07 -7.16
N ASP A 404 8.49 -6.05 -7.04
CA ASP A 404 9.23 -5.11 -6.17
C ASP A 404 9.01 -3.64 -6.55
N GLN A 405 8.63 -3.39 -7.82
CA GLN A 405 8.29 -2.06 -8.33
C GLN A 405 6.80 -1.70 -8.14
N GLY A 406 6.00 -2.58 -7.52
CA GLY A 406 4.58 -2.33 -7.22
C GLY A 406 3.64 -2.46 -8.43
N LEU A 407 4.14 -2.85 -9.60
CA LEU A 407 3.35 -2.86 -10.84
C LEU A 407 2.15 -3.82 -10.78
N PRO A 408 2.30 -5.12 -10.54
CA PRO A 408 1.14 -6.01 -10.50
C PRO A 408 0.17 -5.68 -9.35
N GLN A 409 0.66 -5.16 -8.22
CA GLN A 409 -0.15 -4.69 -7.09
C GLN A 409 -1.06 -3.53 -7.50
N SER A 410 -0.54 -2.58 -8.28
CA SER A 410 -1.31 -1.44 -8.76
C SER A 410 -2.37 -1.79 -9.81
N ILE A 411 -2.26 -2.98 -10.42
CA ILE A 411 -3.17 -3.49 -11.45
C ILE A 411 -4.19 -4.48 -10.87
N ASP A 412 -3.80 -5.29 -9.89
CA ASP A 412 -4.68 -6.30 -9.29
C ASP A 412 -5.82 -5.63 -8.51
N GLY A 413 -7.06 -6.04 -8.79
CA GLY A 413 -8.25 -5.38 -8.24
C GLY A 413 -8.55 -4.02 -8.86
N TYR A 414 -7.90 -3.66 -9.98
CA TYR A 414 -8.22 -2.42 -10.68
C TYR A 414 -9.63 -2.48 -11.25
N GLN A 415 -9.99 -3.60 -11.88
CA GLN A 415 -11.37 -3.89 -12.30
C GLN A 415 -11.94 -5.03 -11.46
N GLN A 416 -13.24 -4.98 -11.18
CA GLN A 416 -13.88 -6.03 -10.40
C GLN A 416 -13.70 -7.40 -11.09
N ASN A 417 -13.21 -8.39 -10.34
CA ASN A 417 -12.91 -9.75 -10.81
C ASN A 417 -11.85 -9.81 -11.92
N ASP A 418 -10.92 -8.86 -11.99
CA ASP A 418 -9.76 -9.02 -12.84
C ASP A 418 -8.80 -10.10 -12.34
N GLN A 419 -7.82 -10.42 -13.19
CA GLN A 419 -6.73 -11.32 -12.84
C GLN A 419 -5.43 -10.82 -13.42
N VAL A 420 -4.36 -10.87 -12.64
CA VAL A 420 -3.02 -10.50 -13.09
C VAL A 420 -2.19 -11.78 -13.28
N LEU A 421 -1.70 -11.99 -14.50
CA LEU A 421 -0.85 -13.12 -14.87
C LEU A 421 0.58 -12.64 -15.12
N MET A 422 1.51 -13.14 -14.33
CA MET A 422 2.94 -12.87 -14.45
C MET A 422 3.59 -13.87 -15.40
N VAL A 423 4.23 -13.40 -16.46
CA VAL A 423 4.99 -14.25 -17.40
C VAL A 423 6.45 -14.29 -16.97
N ASP A 424 6.93 -15.46 -16.59
CA ASP A 424 8.34 -15.72 -16.30
C ASP A 424 9.02 -16.39 -17.49
N TRP A 425 9.95 -15.66 -18.09
CA TRP A 425 10.84 -16.15 -19.14
C TRP A 425 12.30 -15.89 -18.77
N SER A 426 12.58 -15.76 -17.46
CA SER A 426 13.88 -15.41 -16.88
C SER A 426 14.99 -16.37 -17.26
N GLU A 427 14.73 -17.67 -17.42
CA GLU A 427 15.76 -18.63 -17.86
C GLU A 427 16.38 -18.29 -19.23
N ILE A 428 15.64 -17.54 -20.06
CA ILE A 428 16.13 -17.03 -21.34
C ILE A 428 16.84 -15.69 -21.13
N THR A 429 16.23 -14.78 -20.36
CA THR A 429 16.68 -13.38 -20.21
C THR A 429 17.75 -13.16 -19.15
N LYS A 430 18.07 -14.14 -18.29
CA LYS A 430 19.16 -14.06 -17.30
C LYS A 430 20.43 -13.55 -17.95
N ASP A 431 20.96 -12.46 -17.42
CA ASP A 431 22.22 -11.87 -17.88
C ASP A 431 23.41 -12.71 -17.38
N ASN A 432 23.73 -13.76 -18.14
CA ASN A 432 24.88 -14.62 -17.92
C ASN A 432 25.92 -14.47 -19.05
N GLY A 433 26.00 -13.27 -19.63
CA GLY A 433 26.90 -12.98 -20.75
C GLY A 433 26.38 -13.43 -22.12
N LYS A 434 25.09 -13.76 -22.22
CA LYS A 434 24.41 -14.00 -23.51
C LYS A 434 24.42 -12.71 -24.35
N TRP A 435 24.60 -12.86 -25.65
CA TRP A 435 24.52 -11.73 -26.57
C TRP A 435 23.05 -11.28 -26.69
N ILE A 436 22.78 -9.99 -26.48
CA ILE A 436 21.42 -9.42 -26.39
C ILE A 436 20.53 -9.82 -27.60
N PRO A 437 21.01 -9.75 -28.86
CA PRO A 437 20.24 -10.20 -30.02
C PRO A 437 19.86 -11.69 -30.03
N ASP A 438 20.66 -12.57 -29.40
CA ASP A 438 20.31 -13.99 -29.31
C ASP A 438 19.08 -14.18 -28.42
N VAL A 439 19.02 -13.43 -27.30
CA VAL A 439 17.86 -13.38 -26.40
C VAL A 439 16.66 -12.77 -27.09
N ALA A 440 16.83 -11.65 -27.79
CA ALA A 440 15.77 -11.01 -28.56
C ALA A 440 15.16 -11.96 -29.59
N GLY A 441 15.98 -12.83 -30.20
CA GLY A 441 15.53 -13.84 -31.14
C GLY A 441 14.61 -14.92 -30.54
N TRP A 442 14.41 -14.98 -29.22
CA TRP A 442 13.43 -15.88 -28.58
C TRP A 442 12.03 -15.29 -28.45
N ILE A 443 11.89 -13.97 -28.63
CA ILE A 443 10.62 -13.24 -28.42
C ILE A 443 9.43 -13.91 -29.16
N PRO A 444 9.51 -14.26 -30.46
CA PRO A 444 8.39 -14.90 -31.15
C PRO A 444 8.03 -16.29 -30.59
N ASN A 445 9.04 -17.06 -30.15
CA ASN A 445 8.83 -18.40 -29.60
C ASN A 445 8.17 -18.33 -28.21
N VAL A 446 8.58 -17.38 -27.36
CA VAL A 446 7.97 -17.14 -26.05
C VAL A 446 6.51 -16.71 -26.23
N ALA A 447 6.27 -15.73 -27.10
CA ALA A 447 4.93 -15.24 -27.39
C ALA A 447 3.98 -16.35 -27.88
N GLU A 448 4.46 -17.23 -28.76
CA GLU A 448 3.67 -18.37 -29.26
C GLU A 448 3.25 -19.31 -28.12
N VAL A 449 4.16 -19.61 -27.19
CA VAL A 449 3.88 -20.46 -26.02
C VAL A 449 2.85 -19.80 -25.09
N VAL A 450 3.02 -18.53 -24.77
CA VAL A 450 2.09 -17.78 -23.90
C VAL A 450 0.70 -17.69 -24.54
N LYS A 451 0.63 -17.34 -25.83
CA LYS A 451 -0.63 -17.31 -26.59
C LYS A 451 -1.35 -18.66 -26.58
N ASN A 452 -0.62 -19.77 -26.71
CA ASN A 452 -1.21 -21.11 -26.65
C ASN A 452 -1.79 -21.42 -25.26
N LYS A 453 -1.15 -20.95 -24.18
CA LYS A 453 -1.70 -21.06 -22.82
C LYS A 453 -2.95 -20.22 -22.60
N LEU A 454 -2.97 -18.98 -23.07
CA LEU A 454 -4.17 -18.12 -23.02
C LEU A 454 -5.36 -18.78 -23.76
N ASN A 455 -5.11 -19.38 -24.93
CA ASN A 455 -6.11 -20.15 -25.67
C ASN A 455 -6.56 -21.43 -24.94
N GLU A 456 -5.63 -22.14 -24.29
CA GLU A 456 -5.92 -23.34 -23.49
C GLU A 456 -6.85 -23.01 -22.31
N TRP A 457 -6.65 -21.87 -21.66
CA TRP A 457 -7.53 -21.35 -20.60
C TRP A 457 -8.82 -20.71 -21.13
N GLY A 458 -8.97 -20.56 -22.44
CA GLY A 458 -10.17 -19.99 -23.06
C GLY A 458 -10.38 -18.51 -22.77
N ILE A 459 -9.32 -17.75 -22.48
CA ILE A 459 -9.42 -16.31 -22.23
C ILE A 459 -9.65 -15.61 -23.58
N SER A 460 -10.77 -14.90 -23.71
CA SER A 460 -11.08 -14.14 -24.92
C SER A 460 -10.09 -13.00 -25.11
N LYS A 461 -9.75 -12.69 -26.38
CA LYS A 461 -8.89 -11.55 -26.70
C LYS A 461 -9.40 -10.20 -26.16
N ASP A 462 -10.73 -10.04 -26.10
CA ASP A 462 -11.39 -8.83 -25.59
C ASP A 462 -11.27 -8.70 -24.05
N ASN A 463 -10.84 -9.77 -23.37
CA ASN A 463 -10.55 -9.77 -21.95
C ASN A 463 -9.04 -9.69 -21.67
N ILE A 464 -8.19 -9.72 -22.69
CA ILE A 464 -6.73 -9.69 -22.51
C ILE A 464 -6.25 -8.23 -22.55
N ASN A 465 -5.53 -7.85 -21.52
CA ASN A 465 -4.79 -6.61 -21.39
C ASN A 465 -3.32 -6.97 -21.21
N ILE A 466 -2.40 -6.18 -21.76
CA ILE A 466 -0.96 -6.48 -21.71
C ILE A 466 -0.22 -5.27 -21.15
N VAL A 467 0.69 -5.50 -20.21
CA VAL A 467 1.76 -4.56 -19.85
C VAL A 467 3.11 -5.25 -20.00
N GLY A 468 3.97 -4.70 -20.84
CA GLY A 468 5.29 -5.25 -21.11
C GLY A 468 6.38 -4.21 -20.99
N GLN A 469 7.48 -4.55 -20.30
CA GLN A 469 8.66 -3.69 -20.17
C GLN A 469 9.80 -4.14 -21.08
N SER A 470 10.44 -3.22 -21.79
CA SER A 470 11.60 -3.51 -22.64
C SER A 470 11.30 -4.62 -23.67
N PHE A 471 12.00 -5.75 -23.63
CA PHE A 471 11.67 -6.92 -24.47
C PHE A 471 10.29 -7.52 -24.16
N GLY A 472 9.79 -7.37 -22.94
CA GLY A 472 8.44 -7.77 -22.56
C GLY A 472 7.38 -7.05 -23.39
N SER A 473 7.61 -5.80 -23.82
CA SER A 473 6.70 -5.10 -24.73
C SER A 473 6.62 -5.79 -26.10
N TYR A 474 7.70 -6.44 -26.54
CA TYR A 474 7.75 -7.14 -27.84
C TYR A 474 7.20 -8.55 -27.78
N VAL A 475 7.40 -9.24 -26.65
CA VAL A 475 6.66 -10.49 -26.35
C VAL A 475 5.17 -10.20 -26.33
N GLY A 476 4.76 -9.12 -25.65
CA GLY A 476 3.37 -8.65 -25.62
C GLY A 476 2.80 -8.38 -27.00
N TRP A 477 3.53 -7.63 -27.83
CA TRP A 477 3.09 -7.31 -29.20
C TRP A 477 2.90 -8.57 -30.05
N GLU A 478 3.85 -9.51 -30.01
CA GLU A 478 3.73 -10.79 -30.74
C GLU A 478 2.52 -11.61 -30.27
N ILE A 479 2.24 -11.63 -28.96
CA ILE A 479 1.03 -12.28 -28.41
C ILE A 479 -0.22 -11.63 -29.00
N ALA A 480 -0.33 -10.30 -28.90
CA ALA A 480 -1.50 -9.56 -29.37
C ALA A 480 -1.73 -9.71 -30.88
N ASN A 481 -0.66 -9.59 -31.68
CA ASN A 481 -0.70 -9.78 -33.13
C ASN A 481 -1.20 -11.20 -33.50
N ARG A 482 -0.73 -12.24 -32.79
CA ARG A 482 -1.13 -13.63 -33.03
C ARG A 482 -2.57 -13.94 -32.61
N LEU A 483 -3.10 -13.21 -31.63
CA LEU A 483 -4.50 -13.28 -31.22
C LEU A 483 -5.44 -12.49 -32.15
N GLY A 484 -4.89 -11.65 -33.04
CA GLY A 484 -5.67 -10.75 -33.89
C GLY A 484 -6.23 -9.55 -33.11
N GLY A 485 -5.43 -9.03 -32.17
CA GLY A 485 -5.76 -7.91 -31.29
C GLY A 485 -5.98 -8.33 -29.83
N VAL A 486 -5.90 -7.37 -28.92
CA VAL A 486 -6.27 -7.49 -27.49
C VAL A 486 -7.06 -6.26 -27.04
N ASN A 487 -7.56 -6.24 -25.81
CA ASN A 487 -8.30 -5.08 -25.30
C ASN A 487 -7.37 -3.88 -25.05
N LYS A 488 -6.40 -4.01 -24.13
CA LYS A 488 -5.51 -2.91 -23.75
C LYS A 488 -4.05 -3.30 -23.89
N PHE A 489 -3.20 -2.33 -24.24
CA PHE A 489 -1.76 -2.54 -24.34
C PHE A 489 -0.98 -1.40 -23.68
N VAL A 490 0.01 -1.74 -22.85
CA VAL A 490 0.94 -0.78 -22.24
C VAL A 490 2.38 -1.21 -22.53
N ALA A 491 3.13 -0.38 -23.25
CA ALA A 491 4.55 -0.56 -23.52
C ALA A 491 5.38 0.34 -22.60
N LEU A 492 6.18 -0.26 -21.71
CA LEU A 492 7.06 0.45 -20.79
C LEU A 492 8.51 0.38 -21.30
N ASP A 493 9.01 1.52 -21.78
CA ASP A 493 10.31 1.73 -22.41
C ASP A 493 10.70 0.61 -23.40
N PRO A 494 9.88 0.38 -24.46
CA PRO A 494 10.06 -0.74 -25.39
C PRO A 494 11.48 -0.76 -25.99
N ALA A 495 12.14 -1.90 -26.03
CA ALA A 495 13.60 -1.97 -26.23
C ALA A 495 14.11 -1.41 -27.59
N SER A 496 15.23 -0.70 -27.58
CA SER A 496 15.90 -0.16 -28.78
C SER A 496 16.15 -1.21 -29.86
N ASP A 497 16.11 -0.81 -31.14
CA ASP A 497 16.46 -1.69 -32.27
C ASP A 497 17.90 -2.24 -32.19
N LEU A 498 18.79 -1.57 -31.44
CA LEU A 498 20.14 -2.07 -31.15
C LEU A 498 20.13 -3.42 -30.42
N ALA A 499 18.99 -3.78 -29.82
CA ALA A 499 18.79 -5.05 -29.14
C ALA A 499 18.50 -6.21 -30.11
N GLY A 500 18.34 -5.94 -31.42
CA GLY A 500 18.31 -6.97 -32.47
C GLY A 500 16.94 -7.56 -32.80
N TYR A 501 15.86 -7.02 -32.23
CA TYR A 501 14.48 -7.37 -32.57
C TYR A 501 13.59 -6.12 -32.48
N SER A 502 12.66 -5.99 -33.43
CA SER A 502 11.66 -4.94 -33.45
C SER A 502 10.35 -5.50 -34.01
N PRO A 503 9.18 -5.14 -33.46
CA PRO A 503 7.88 -5.48 -34.03
C PRO A 503 7.76 -5.10 -35.52
N ALA A 504 7.04 -5.92 -36.29
CA ALA A 504 6.80 -5.62 -37.71
C ALA A 504 5.68 -4.60 -37.96
N GLY A 505 4.89 -4.31 -36.93
CA GLY A 505 3.75 -3.39 -36.97
C GLY A 505 3.68 -2.50 -35.73
N LYS A 506 2.57 -1.80 -35.58
CA LYS A 506 2.36 -0.80 -34.53
C LYS A 506 1.70 -1.38 -33.29
N PHE A 507 1.81 -0.70 -32.15
CA PHE A 507 1.03 -1.04 -30.96
C PHE A 507 -0.47 -0.75 -31.14
N GLU A 508 -0.83 0.37 -31.77
CA GLU A 508 -2.24 0.74 -32.04
C GLU A 508 -2.97 -0.30 -32.93
N ASP A 509 -2.24 -1.00 -33.80
CA ASP A 509 -2.82 -2.00 -34.71
C ASP A 509 -3.21 -3.33 -34.02
N VAL A 510 -2.73 -3.56 -32.78
CA VAL A 510 -2.88 -4.84 -32.07
C VAL A 510 -3.66 -4.73 -30.76
N SER A 511 -4.30 -3.60 -30.50
CA SER A 511 -5.17 -3.41 -29.33
C SER A 511 -6.31 -2.45 -29.61
N GLU A 512 -7.38 -2.50 -28.82
CA GLU A 512 -8.42 -1.46 -28.86
C GLU A 512 -7.91 -0.11 -28.33
N TRP A 513 -6.94 -0.15 -27.40
CA TRP A 513 -6.21 1.04 -26.95
C TRP A 513 -4.81 0.72 -26.43
N SER A 514 -3.83 1.54 -26.81
CA SER A 514 -2.44 1.39 -26.41
C SER A 514 -1.81 2.65 -25.83
N TRP A 515 -1.02 2.46 -24.78
CA TRP A 515 -0.10 3.46 -24.23
C TRP A 515 1.35 3.03 -24.38
N ALA A 516 2.25 3.98 -24.62
CA ALA A 516 3.69 3.75 -24.55
C ALA A 516 4.39 4.82 -23.71
N PHE A 517 5.33 4.40 -22.85
CA PHE A 517 6.08 5.27 -21.96
C PHE A 517 7.57 5.10 -22.23
N LYS A 518 8.22 6.07 -22.86
CA LYS A 518 9.66 6.00 -23.20
C LYS A 518 10.47 6.79 -22.19
N SER A 519 11.32 6.11 -21.42
CA SER A 519 12.06 6.70 -20.29
C SER A 519 13.57 6.77 -20.49
N SER A 520 14.17 5.99 -21.39
CA SER A 520 15.65 5.90 -21.44
C SER A 520 16.22 5.87 -22.87
N LEU A 521 17.55 5.76 -22.98
CA LEU A 521 18.25 5.51 -24.26
C LEU A 521 18.17 4.05 -24.69
N LEU A 522 17.81 3.14 -23.78
CA LEU A 522 17.55 1.74 -24.08
C LEU A 522 16.14 1.52 -24.64
N GLY A 523 15.26 2.53 -24.54
CA GLY A 523 13.96 2.54 -25.20
C GLY A 523 14.01 2.99 -26.66
N ASN A 524 13.06 2.50 -27.45
CA ASN A 524 12.88 2.81 -28.86
C ASN A 524 11.86 3.94 -29.04
N ASP A 525 12.35 5.10 -29.45
CA ASP A 525 11.54 6.30 -29.68
C ASP A 525 10.47 6.09 -30.78
N TYR A 526 10.85 5.43 -31.88
CA TYR A 526 9.96 5.23 -33.01
C TYR A 526 8.86 4.23 -32.69
N VAL A 527 9.20 3.13 -32.03
CA VAL A 527 8.24 2.06 -31.70
C VAL A 527 7.27 2.52 -30.61
N ALA A 528 7.73 3.28 -29.60
CA ALA A 528 6.85 3.86 -28.58
C ALA A 528 5.76 4.75 -29.20
N LYS A 529 6.11 5.60 -30.17
CA LYS A 529 5.17 6.49 -30.88
C LYS A 529 4.17 5.79 -31.81
N THR A 530 4.18 4.46 -31.86
CA THR A 530 3.18 3.68 -32.59
C THR A 530 1.98 3.28 -31.75
N ALA A 531 1.96 3.63 -30.47
CA ALA A 531 0.80 3.48 -29.61
C ALA A 531 -0.24 4.59 -29.87
N ASP A 532 -1.48 4.36 -29.45
CA ASP A 532 -2.56 5.35 -29.56
C ASP A 532 -2.22 6.63 -28.80
N GLU A 533 -1.53 6.52 -27.66
CA GLU A 533 -0.89 7.63 -26.96
C GLU A 533 0.50 7.22 -26.44
N SER A 534 1.44 8.15 -26.50
CA SER A 534 2.84 7.93 -26.15
C SER A 534 3.39 9.07 -25.30
N PHE A 535 4.22 8.73 -24.32
CA PHE A 535 4.70 9.67 -23.31
C PHE A 535 6.23 9.60 -23.21
N ALA A 536 6.88 10.77 -23.19
CA ALA A 536 8.28 10.89 -22.84
C ALA A 536 8.41 10.96 -21.32
N ILE A 537 9.25 10.13 -20.72
CA ILE A 537 9.42 10.04 -19.27
C ILE A 537 10.82 10.49 -18.90
N ASN A 538 10.92 11.39 -17.92
CA ASN A 538 12.17 11.88 -17.39
C ASN A 538 12.27 11.52 -15.90
N LEU A 539 13.10 10.53 -15.58
CA LEU A 539 13.23 10.03 -14.22
C LEU A 539 14.53 10.51 -13.58
N THR A 540 14.42 11.18 -12.43
CA THR A 540 15.54 11.62 -11.59
C THR A 540 15.57 10.79 -10.30
N GLY A 541 16.66 10.89 -9.52
CA GLY A 541 16.83 10.05 -8.31
C GLY A 541 17.14 8.57 -8.62
N THR A 542 17.31 8.22 -9.89
CA THR A 542 17.68 6.87 -10.34
C THR A 542 18.74 6.90 -11.44
N ASN A 543 19.57 5.86 -11.49
CA ASN A 543 20.51 5.59 -12.58
C ASN A 543 19.97 4.55 -13.58
N ASP A 544 18.76 4.02 -13.34
CA ASP A 544 18.19 2.90 -14.10
C ASP A 544 16.78 3.20 -14.60
N GLN A 545 16.67 4.32 -15.33
CA GLN A 545 15.39 4.81 -15.86
C GLN A 545 14.65 3.77 -16.73
N HIS A 546 15.39 2.85 -17.35
CA HIS A 546 14.84 1.80 -18.22
C HIS A 546 13.95 0.81 -17.45
N ASN A 547 14.32 0.49 -16.21
CA ASN A 547 13.55 -0.44 -15.38
C ASN A 547 12.60 0.31 -14.45
N ASP A 548 13.03 1.46 -13.94
CA ASP A 548 12.28 2.27 -12.97
C ASP A 548 11.00 2.90 -13.53
N VAL A 549 10.84 2.92 -14.86
CA VAL A 549 9.57 3.27 -15.51
C VAL A 549 8.40 2.37 -15.06
N MET A 550 8.65 1.13 -14.62
CA MET A 550 7.61 0.24 -14.09
C MET A 550 7.00 0.80 -12.80
N GLY A 551 7.84 1.17 -11.83
CA GLY A 551 7.38 1.75 -10.57
C GLY A 551 6.79 3.16 -10.76
N PHE A 552 7.32 3.92 -11.72
CA PHE A 552 6.73 5.20 -12.09
C PHE A 552 5.33 5.02 -12.67
N PHE A 553 5.15 4.10 -13.62
CA PHE A 553 3.85 3.79 -14.20
C PHE A 553 2.87 3.24 -13.15
N ALA A 554 3.32 2.32 -12.29
CA ALA A 554 2.53 1.82 -11.15
C ALA A 554 2.01 2.97 -10.26
N SER A 555 2.85 4.00 -10.04
CA SER A 555 2.47 5.20 -9.28
C SER A 555 1.49 6.09 -10.03
N LEU A 556 1.58 6.18 -11.38
CA LEU A 556 0.61 6.93 -12.19
C LEU A 556 -0.79 6.32 -12.15
N ILE A 557 -0.88 4.99 -12.18
CA ILE A 557 -2.16 4.29 -12.22
C ILE A 557 -2.72 4.00 -10.83
N ASN A 558 -1.95 4.19 -9.77
CA ASN A 558 -2.41 3.93 -8.41
C ASN A 558 -3.65 4.80 -8.08
N LYS A 559 -4.75 4.12 -7.69
CA LYS A 559 -6.02 4.76 -7.31
C LYS A 559 -5.88 5.70 -6.11
N GLU A 560 -4.85 5.49 -5.29
CA GLU A 560 -4.50 6.31 -4.12
C GLU A 560 -3.82 7.64 -4.49
N PHE A 561 -3.51 7.89 -5.77
CA PHE A 561 -2.97 9.16 -6.27
C PHE A 561 -4.02 9.91 -7.14
N PRO A 562 -4.84 10.81 -6.55
CA PRO A 562 -6.07 11.30 -7.20
C PRO A 562 -5.86 12.13 -8.48
N THR A 563 -4.71 12.75 -8.65
CA THR A 563 -4.39 13.60 -9.82
C THR A 563 -3.98 12.76 -11.04
N PHE A 564 -3.05 11.83 -10.86
CA PHE A 564 -2.55 11.00 -11.95
C PHE A 564 -3.45 9.79 -12.20
N GLY A 565 -4.02 9.20 -11.15
CA GLY A 565 -4.95 8.06 -11.26
C GLY A 565 -6.19 8.38 -12.08
N LYS A 566 -6.63 9.65 -12.17
CA LYS A 566 -7.71 10.08 -13.08
C LYS A 566 -7.26 10.22 -14.53
N LEU A 567 -6.03 10.69 -14.75
CA LEU A 567 -5.49 10.91 -16.08
C LEU A 567 -5.03 9.61 -16.73
N PHE A 568 -4.40 8.74 -15.95
CA PHE A 568 -3.84 7.45 -16.35
C PHE A 568 -4.66 6.27 -15.81
N SER A 569 -5.94 6.47 -15.47
CA SER A 569 -6.79 5.36 -15.05
C SER A 569 -6.84 4.27 -16.11
N LEU A 570 -6.66 3.01 -15.71
CA LEU A 570 -6.80 1.89 -16.65
C LEU A 570 -8.23 1.80 -17.23
N ASP A 571 -9.25 2.35 -16.57
CA ASP A 571 -10.62 2.38 -17.08
C ASP A 571 -10.78 3.36 -18.27
N ARG A 572 -9.85 4.30 -18.44
CA ARG A 572 -9.84 5.24 -19.57
C ARG A 572 -9.29 4.65 -20.85
N MET A 573 -8.56 3.54 -20.79
CA MET A 573 -8.04 2.84 -21.97
C MET A 573 -9.18 2.10 -22.70
N ASN A 574 -10.15 2.84 -23.26
CA ASN A 574 -11.38 2.29 -23.82
C ASN A 574 -11.77 2.88 -25.20
N GLY A 575 -10.87 3.63 -25.85
CA GLY A 575 -11.07 4.13 -27.21
C GLY A 575 -11.96 5.37 -27.36
N ASN A 576 -12.63 5.85 -26.29
CA ASN A 576 -13.63 6.91 -26.40
C ASN A 576 -13.17 8.30 -25.99
N ASP A 577 -11.97 8.44 -25.43
CA ASP A 577 -11.45 9.72 -24.91
C ASP A 577 -9.93 9.78 -25.10
N LYS A 578 -9.46 10.50 -26.13
CA LYS A 578 -8.04 10.84 -26.36
C LYS A 578 -7.79 12.24 -25.76
N PRO A 579 -7.57 12.39 -24.44
CA PRO A 579 -7.37 13.71 -23.83
C PRO A 579 -6.05 14.35 -24.26
N TRP A 580 -5.10 13.54 -24.74
CA TRP A 580 -3.76 14.00 -25.05
C TRP A 580 -3.64 14.19 -26.57
N SER A 581 -3.43 15.43 -27.00
CA SER A 581 -3.21 15.78 -28.40
C SER A 581 -1.74 16.07 -28.65
N VAL A 582 -1.18 15.48 -29.70
CA VAL A 582 0.13 15.88 -30.25
C VAL A 582 -0.01 17.31 -30.79
N GLU A 583 0.92 18.20 -30.47
CA GLU A 583 0.91 19.56 -31.02
C GLU A 583 1.12 19.53 -32.54
N ASP A 584 0.17 20.11 -33.27
CA ASP A 584 0.19 20.17 -34.73
C ASP A 584 1.06 21.35 -35.19
N ASN A 585 2.38 21.25 -34.98
CA ASN A 585 3.34 22.25 -35.44
C ASN A 585 3.93 21.85 -36.79
N TRP A 586 3.88 22.78 -37.77
CA TRP A 586 4.21 22.59 -39.20
C TRP A 586 5.63 22.02 -39.49
N PHE A 587 6.47 21.88 -38.46
CA PHE A 587 7.84 21.38 -38.55
C PHE A 587 8.08 19.99 -37.92
N ASN A 588 7.19 19.47 -37.07
CA ASN A 588 7.47 18.28 -36.25
C ASN A 588 6.33 17.24 -36.30
N TYR A 589 6.44 16.26 -37.20
CA TYR A 589 5.46 15.17 -37.36
C TYR A 589 5.63 14.00 -36.37
N ASN A 590 6.43 14.11 -35.30
CA ASN A 590 6.86 12.97 -34.46
C ASN A 590 7.08 13.34 -32.97
N GLU A 591 6.10 13.94 -32.29
CA GLU A 591 6.22 14.27 -30.86
C GLU A 591 5.35 13.36 -29.98
N TYR A 592 5.77 13.20 -28.72
CA TYR A 592 5.00 12.48 -27.70
C TYR A 592 3.83 13.35 -27.25
N GLU A 593 2.73 12.72 -26.86
CA GLU A 593 1.53 13.36 -26.34
C GLU A 593 1.78 14.19 -25.06
N ALA A 594 2.74 13.79 -24.22
CA ALA A 594 3.24 14.62 -23.12
C ALA A 594 4.65 14.19 -22.67
N THR A 595 5.33 15.08 -21.94
CA THR A 595 6.52 14.73 -21.14
C THR A 595 6.16 14.69 -19.66
N LEU A 596 6.41 13.56 -19.00
CA LEU A 596 6.18 13.33 -17.58
C LEU A 596 7.53 13.26 -16.86
N SER A 597 7.65 13.88 -15.69
CA SER A 597 8.88 13.81 -14.89
C SER A 597 8.59 13.22 -13.51
N GLY A 598 9.52 12.43 -12.98
CA GLY A 598 9.40 11.85 -11.64
C GLY A 598 10.75 11.72 -10.95
N GLU A 599 10.79 12.00 -9.65
CA GLU A 599 11.96 11.82 -8.79
C GLU A 599 11.76 10.61 -7.88
N LYS A 600 12.70 9.66 -7.89
CA LYS A 600 12.68 8.50 -7.02
C LYS A 600 13.31 8.82 -5.66
N SER A 601 12.60 8.55 -4.57
CA SER A 601 13.12 8.59 -3.20
C SER A 601 12.69 7.33 -2.44
N SER A 602 13.64 6.52 -1.97
CA SER A 602 13.38 5.31 -1.15
C SER A 602 12.28 4.39 -1.73
N ASN A 603 12.35 4.10 -3.05
CA ASN A 603 11.36 3.33 -3.83
C ASN A 603 9.95 3.94 -3.99
N THR A 604 9.77 5.19 -3.61
CA THR A 604 8.56 5.97 -3.92
C THR A 604 8.85 7.01 -5.01
N TRP A 605 7.84 7.33 -5.81
CA TRP A 605 7.94 8.33 -6.87
C TRP A 605 7.26 9.63 -6.45
N SER A 606 8.01 10.73 -6.49
CA SER A 606 7.48 12.08 -6.52
C SER A 606 7.29 12.49 -7.97
N ILE A 607 6.05 12.57 -8.45
CA ILE A 607 5.78 12.95 -9.84
C ILE A 607 5.66 14.48 -9.92
N ASP A 608 6.53 15.11 -10.72
CA ASP A 608 6.50 16.56 -10.92
C ASP A 608 5.25 16.93 -11.73
N SER A 609 4.44 17.83 -11.18
CA SER A 609 3.12 18.19 -11.69
C SER A 609 3.15 19.23 -12.81
N SER A 610 4.33 19.61 -13.28
CA SER A 610 4.51 20.52 -14.42
C SER A 610 4.48 19.78 -15.77
N PHE A 611 3.29 19.47 -16.26
CA PHE A 611 3.12 19.03 -17.65
C PHE A 611 3.24 20.23 -18.60
N ARG A 612 4.01 20.09 -19.68
CA ARG A 612 3.98 21.07 -20.78
C ARG A 612 2.89 20.69 -21.76
N LEU A 613 1.86 21.54 -21.89
CA LEU A 613 0.87 21.49 -22.96
C LEU A 613 1.09 22.70 -23.89
N ASP A 614 0.88 22.46 -25.18
CA ASP A 614 1.59 23.18 -26.24
C ASP A 614 1.12 24.59 -26.61
N ASN A 615 0.19 25.19 -25.87
CA ASN A 615 -0.12 26.62 -26.09
C ASN A 615 0.85 27.57 -25.37
N GLY A 616 2.00 27.06 -24.88
CA GLY A 616 2.86 27.78 -23.93
C GLY A 616 2.15 28.04 -22.58
N ALA A 617 0.98 27.43 -22.37
CA ALA A 617 0.26 27.46 -21.12
C ALA A 617 0.82 26.34 -20.24
N LEU A 618 1.57 26.73 -19.20
CA LEU A 618 1.79 25.89 -18.04
C LEU A 618 0.41 25.50 -17.49
N VAL A 619 0.03 24.24 -17.63
CA VAL A 619 -0.98 23.67 -16.74
C VAL A 619 -0.21 23.11 -15.56
N ALA A 620 0.10 23.99 -14.62
CA ALA A 620 0.57 23.58 -13.31
C ALA A 620 -0.61 22.92 -12.58
N TYR A 621 -0.48 21.64 -12.25
CA TYR A 621 -1.35 20.99 -11.27
C TYR A 621 -0.71 21.00 -9.90
#